data_AF-A0A4Q5ZUP6-F1
#
_entry.id   AF-A0A4Q5ZUP6-F1
#
_cell.length_a   1.000
_cell.length_b   1.000
_cell.length_c   1.000
_cell.angle_alpha   90.00
_cell.angle_beta   90.00
_cell.angle_gamma   90.00
#
_symmetry.space_group_name_H-M   'P 1'
#
loop_
_entity.id
_entity.type
_entity.pdbx_description
1 polymer ?
#
loop_
_entity_poly.entity_id
_entity_poly.type
_entity_poly.pdbx_seq_one_letter_code
_entity_poly.pdbx_strand_id
1 'polypeptide(L)' 'MNILVINSGSSSLKYQLFRMPAKEPVRSGLVERIGEA' A
#
# COMPACT_ATOMS: atom_id res chain seq x y z
N MET A 1 6.84 15.72 1.14
CA MET A 1 5.54 15.25 1.66
C MET A 1 5.45 13.75 1.45
N ASN A 2 4.87 13.01 2.39
CA ASN A 2 4.69 11.57 2.27
C ASN A 2 3.22 11.29 1.91
N ILE A 3 2.98 10.51 0.86
CA ILE A 3 1.64 10.07 0.45
C ILE A 3 1.58 8.56 0.52
N LEU A 4 0.64 8.02 1.31
CA LEU A 4 0.34 6.60 1.34
C LEU A 4 -0.87 6.31 0.46
N VAL A 5 -0.68 5.49 -0.57
CA VAL A 5 -1.74 4.99 -1.44
C VAL A 5 -2.14 3.60 -0.98
N ILE A 6 -3.44 3.38 -0.78
CA ILE A 6 -4.01 2.11 -0.35
C ILE A 6 -5.05 1.67 -1.39
N ASN A 7 -4.95 0.41 -1.81
CA ASN A 7 -6.03 -0.31 -2.48
C ASN A 7 -6.49 -1.43 -1.55
N SER A 8 -7.75 -1.33 -1.10
CA SER A 8 -8.35 -2.26 -0.16
C SER A 8 -9.34 -3.16 -0.89
N GLY A 9 -9.02 -4.45 -0.95
CA GLY A 9 -10.00 -5.51 -1.23
C GLY A 9 -10.66 -6.00 0.06
N SER A 10 -11.63 -6.91 -0.07
CA SER A 10 -12.34 -7.48 1.10
C SER A 10 -11.45 -8.35 2.00
N SER A 11 -10.42 -9.00 1.44
CA SER A 11 -9.47 -9.86 2.16
C SER A 11 -8.00 -9.58 1.80
N SER A 12 -7.72 -8.41 1.21
CA SER A 12 -6.38 -8.01 0.78
C SER A 12 -6.16 -6.51 0.91
N LEU A 13 -4.92 -6.10 1.16
CA LEU A 13 -4.52 -4.70 1.18
C LEU A 13 -3.19 -4.52 0.44
N LYS A 14 -3.23 -3.79 -0.68
CA LYS A 14 -2.05 -3.35 -1.41
C LYS A 14 -1.74 -1.91 -1.04
N TYR A 15 -0.49 -1.62 -0.70
CA TYR A 15 -0.08 -0.27 -0.33
C TYR A 15 1.22 0.16 -0.99
N GLN A 16 1.36 1.47 -1.16
CA GLN A 16 2.59 2.10 -1.65
C GLN A 16 2.77 3.48 -1.01
N LEU A 17 3.96 3.72 -0.45
CA LEU A 17 4.34 5.00 0.13
C LEU A 17 5.20 5.78 -0.88
N PHE A 18 4.81 7.00 -1.20
CA PHE A 18 5.55 7.88 -2.09
C PHE A 18 6.15 9.07 -1.34
N ARG A 19 7.37 9.46 -1.71
CA ARG A 19 7.96 10.74 -1.29
C ARG A 19 7.79 11.76 -2.41
N MET A 20 6.88 12.71 -2.21
CA MET A 20 6.61 13.79 -3.17
C MET A 20 7.50 15.01 -2.90
N PRO A 21 7.93 15.73 -3.97
CA PRO A 21 7.45 15.64 -5.36
C PRO A 21 8.21 14.63 -6.25
N ALA A 22 9.23 13.95 -5.73
CA ALA A 22 10.09 13.06 -6.51
C ALA A 22 9.35 11.88 -7.18
N LYS A 23 8.08 11.61 -6.80
CA LYS A 23 7.24 10.50 -7.30
C LYS A 23 7.86 9.11 -7.15
N GLU A 24 8.96 9.00 -6.42
CA GLU A 24 9.61 7.73 -6.15
C GLU A 24 8.87 6.99 -5.03
N PRO A 25 8.49 5.72 -5.25
CA PRO A 25 7.95 4.89 -4.20
C PRO A 25 9.05 4.47 -3.23
N VAL A 26 8.84 4.77 -1.95
CA VAL A 26 9.74 4.46 -0.84
C VAL A 26 9.59 3.00 -0.41
N ARG A 27 8.34 2.53 -0.34
CA ARG A 27 7.96 1.16 0.05
C ARG A 27 6.68 0.77 -0.67
N SER A 28 6.54 -0.50 -0.97
CA SER A 28 5.27 -1.11 -1.37
C SER A 28 5.10 -2.45 -0.68
N GLY A 29 3.86 -2.91 -0.60
CA GLY A 29 3.55 -4.22 -0.08
C GLY A 29 2.17 -4.69 -0.47
N LEU A 30 1.96 -5.98 -0.27
CA LEU A 30 0.69 -6.66 -0.46
C LEU A 30 0.48 -7.57 0.75
N VAL A 31 -0.65 -7.41 1.40
CA VAL A 31 -1.15 -8.33 2.42
C VAL A 31 -2.36 -9.03 1.83
N GLU A 32 -2.38 -10.34 1.90
CA GLU A 32 -3.49 -11.18 1.42
C GLU A 32 -3.98 -12.07 2.54
N ARG A 33 -5.11 -12.75 2.30
CA ARG A 33 -5.69 -13.74 3.21
C ARG A 33 -6.07 -13.14 4.58
N ILE A 34 -6.44 -11.86 4.59
CA ILE A 34 -6.93 -11.21 5.80
C ILE A 34 -8.26 -11.87 6.18
N GLY A 35 -8.31 -12.47 7.37
CA GLY A 35 -9.49 -13.17 7.88
C GLY A 35 -9.60 -14.65 7.46
N GLU A 36 -8.57 -15.24 6.86
CA GLU A 36 -8.51 -16.69 6.65
C GLU A 36 -8.18 -17.43 7.97
N ALA A 37 -8.72 -18.63 8.14
CA ALA A 37 -8.61 -19.45 9.37
C ALA A 37 -7.33 -20.29 9.43
#